data_AF-A0A1G2KLL5-F1
#
_entry.id   AF-A0A1G2KLL5-F1
#
_cell.length_a   1.000
_cell.length_b   1.000
_cell.length_c   1.000
_cell.angle_alpha   90.00
_cell.angle_beta   90.00
_cell.angle_gamma   90.00
#
_symmetry.space_group_name_H-M   'P 1'
#
loop_
_entity.id
_entity.type
_entity.pdbx_description
1 polymer ?
#
loop_
_entity_poly.entity_id
_entity_poly.type
_entity_poly.pdbx_seq_one_letter_code
_entity_poly.pdbx_strand_id
1 'polypeptide(L)'
;MTIIYIIIAGVIVWWVLKTLAGGTPEKRIEKLEEFAESMLSSYRTTNKVSYGQDSDDPEVLRMKDWYTRLKEKYKHDKVHLLQLAEDWKDYTYNLSSKNINNYLSLETQDNEDSNEHSSKARDSYLRIEEIENRFADMLGSQFRRELDAERKKKKEVAEAFWNTPLES
;
A
#
# COMPACT_ATOMS: atom_id res chain seq x y z
N MET A 1 43.72 14.84 -26.55
CA MET A 1 43.59 15.24 -25.13
C MET A 1 42.13 15.42 -24.70
N THR A 2 41.25 16.04 -25.49
CA THR A 2 39.82 16.32 -25.13
C THR A 2 38.91 15.09 -25.03
N ILE A 3 39.10 14.07 -25.88
CA ILE A 3 38.24 12.87 -25.90
C ILE A 3 38.39 12.02 -24.63
N ILE A 4 39.60 11.97 -24.05
CA ILE A 4 39.88 11.20 -22.83
C ILE A 4 39.15 11.80 -21.62
N TYR A 5 39.08 13.13 -21.52
CA TYR A 5 38.33 13.80 -20.44
C TYR A 5 36.82 13.58 -20.55
N ILE A 6 36.28 13.45 -21.77
CA ILE A 6 34.84 13.17 -21.99
C ILE A 6 34.49 11.75 -21.53
N ILE A 7 35.35 10.77 -21.81
CA ILE A 7 35.16 9.38 -21.36
C ILE A 7 35.27 9.29 -19.84
N ILE A 8 36.25 9.96 -19.24
CA ILE A 8 36.44 10.00 -17.77
C ILE A 8 35.25 10.70 -17.10
N ALA A 9 34.78 11.82 -17.63
CA ALA A 9 33.60 12.51 -17.12
C ALA A 9 32.34 11.65 -17.22
N GLY A 10 32.15 10.90 -18.31
CA GLY A 10 31.05 9.97 -18.47
C GLY A 10 31.07 8.83 -17.45
N VAL A 11 32.25 8.24 -17.18
CA VAL A 11 32.41 7.19 -16.17
C VAL A 11 32.19 7.73 -14.77
N ILE A 12 32.66 8.94 -14.45
CA ILE A 12 32.46 9.58 -13.15
C ILE A 12 30.98 9.92 -12.95
N VAL A 13 30.28 10.46 -13.95
CA VAL A 13 28.83 10.74 -13.87
C VAL A 13 28.04 9.45 -13.73
N TRP A 14 28.39 8.39 -14.47
CA TRP A 14 27.76 7.07 -14.30
C TRP A 14 28.02 6.47 -12.91
N TRP A 15 29.24 6.58 -12.40
CA TRP A 15 29.62 6.09 -11.07
C TRP A 15 28.95 6.91 -9.96
N VAL A 16 28.83 8.22 -10.12
CA VAL A 16 28.14 9.16 -9.22
C VAL A 16 26.62 8.93 -9.24
N LEU A 17 26.00 8.69 -10.41
CA LEU A 17 24.58 8.29 -10.49
C LEU A 17 24.36 6.92 -9.84
N LYS A 18 25.28 5.97 -10.05
CA LYS A 18 25.24 4.64 -9.43
C LYS A 18 25.47 4.68 -7.91
N THR A 19 26.21 5.66 -7.39
CA THR A 19 26.49 5.81 -5.95
C THR A 19 25.50 6.72 -5.23
N LEU A 20 24.93 7.74 -5.89
CA LEU A 20 23.83 8.56 -5.36
C LEU A 20 22.47 7.84 -5.41
N ALA A 21 22.26 6.93 -6.37
CA ALA A 21 21.19 5.92 -6.33
C ALA A 21 21.61 4.64 -5.54
N GLY A 22 22.78 4.65 -4.91
CA GLY A 22 23.60 3.50 -4.56
C GLY A 22 23.29 2.78 -3.24
N GLY A 23 22.08 2.27 -3.10
CA GLY A 23 21.89 1.02 -2.37
C GLY A 23 22.05 -0.15 -3.34
N THR A 24 22.58 -1.31 -2.91
CA THR A 24 22.26 -2.53 -3.65
C THR A 24 20.73 -2.69 -3.67
N PRO A 25 20.13 -3.35 -4.68
CA PRO A 25 18.68 -3.58 -4.71
C PRO A 25 18.14 -4.09 -3.37
N GLU A 26 18.92 -4.93 -2.69
CA GLU A 26 18.65 -5.44 -1.34
C GLU A 26 18.51 -4.32 -0.30
N LYS A 27 19.47 -3.38 -0.23
CA LYS A 27 19.40 -2.26 0.72
C LYS A 27 18.22 -1.34 0.44
N ARG A 28 17.82 -1.20 -0.83
CA ARG A 28 16.64 -0.41 -1.19
C ARG A 28 15.36 -1.12 -0.77
N ILE A 29 15.26 -2.42 -1.04
CA ILE A 29 14.14 -3.27 -0.59
C ILE A 29 14.03 -3.20 0.94
N GLU A 30 15.13 -3.39 1.66
CA GLU A 30 15.17 -3.32 3.13
C GLU A 30 14.61 -1.99 3.66
N LYS A 31 15.06 -0.85 3.12
CA LYS A 31 14.54 0.47 3.51
C LYS A 31 13.05 0.64 3.23
N LEU A 32 12.55 0.11 2.12
CA LEU A 32 11.13 0.15 1.77
C LEU A 32 10.31 -0.70 2.76
N GLU A 33 10.83 -1.86 3.14
CA GLU A 33 10.20 -2.75 4.12
C GLU A 33 10.21 -2.15 5.54
N GLU A 34 11.32 -1.54 5.96
CA GLU A 34 11.42 -0.81 7.23
C GLU A 34 10.40 0.33 7.30
N PHE A 35 10.28 1.10 6.20
CA PHE A 35 9.27 2.15 6.11
C PHE A 35 7.85 1.58 6.21
N ALA A 36 7.56 0.50 5.49
CA ALA A 36 6.25 -0.13 5.50
C ALA A 36 5.87 -0.68 6.88
N GLU A 37 6.81 -1.30 7.60
CA GLU A 37 6.60 -1.78 8.97
C GLU A 37 6.39 -0.62 9.95
N SER A 38 7.10 0.51 9.77
CA SER A 38 6.86 1.73 10.55
C SER A 38 5.44 2.26 10.34
N MET A 39 5.00 2.38 9.08
CA MET A 39 3.63 2.81 8.74
C MET A 39 2.57 1.86 9.30
N LEU A 40 2.81 0.54 9.22
CA LEU A 40 1.92 -0.47 9.77
C LEU A 40 1.81 -0.36 11.30
N SER A 41 2.93 -0.11 11.99
CA SER A 41 2.97 0.12 13.43
C SER A 41 2.18 1.37 13.82
N SER A 42 2.34 2.47 13.08
CA SER A 42 1.55 3.68 13.26
C SER A 42 0.06 3.43 13.05
N TYR A 43 -0.33 2.76 11.96
CA TYR A 43 -1.72 2.39 11.69
C TYR A 43 -2.34 1.58 12.83
N ARG A 44 -1.67 0.53 13.29
CA ARG A 44 -2.10 -0.30 14.43
C ARG A 44 -2.26 0.52 15.71
N THR A 45 -1.30 1.39 15.99
CA THR A 45 -1.34 2.26 17.17
C THR A 45 -2.53 3.21 17.09
N THR A 46 -2.75 3.86 15.95
CA THR A 46 -3.89 4.73 15.71
C THR A 46 -5.21 3.98 15.87
N ASN A 47 -5.33 2.77 15.33
CA ASN A 47 -6.55 1.98 15.44
C ASN A 47 -6.85 1.53 16.87
N LYS A 48 -5.82 1.12 17.61
CA LYS A 48 -5.95 0.76 19.01
C LYS A 48 -6.37 1.96 19.86
N VAL A 49 -5.68 3.09 19.72
CA VAL A 49 -5.91 4.29 20.55
C VAL A 49 -7.23 4.98 20.19
N SER A 50 -7.56 5.09 18.91
CA SER A 50 -8.68 5.92 18.44
C SER A 50 -9.98 5.13 18.31
N TYR A 51 -9.90 3.82 18.03
CA TYR A 51 -11.07 3.00 17.72
C TYR A 51 -11.20 1.77 18.62
N GLY A 52 -10.30 1.56 19.61
CA GLY A 52 -10.37 0.43 20.54
C GLY A 52 -10.21 -0.93 19.87
N GLN A 53 -9.65 -0.98 18.66
CA GLN A 53 -9.42 -2.22 17.93
C GLN A 53 -8.10 -2.85 18.37
N ASP A 54 -8.19 -3.83 19.27
CA ASP A 54 -7.02 -4.58 19.76
C ASP A 54 -6.58 -5.70 18.80
N SER A 55 -7.43 -6.12 17.86
CA SER A 55 -7.12 -7.15 16.87
C SER A 55 -6.57 -6.54 15.58
N ASP A 56 -5.56 -7.19 15.00
CA ASP A 56 -5.05 -6.84 13.68
C ASP A 56 -6.17 -6.92 12.62
N ASP A 57 -6.23 -5.89 11.77
CA ASP A 57 -7.16 -5.80 10.65
C ASP A 57 -6.99 -7.03 9.72
N PRO A 58 -8.03 -7.87 9.52
CA PRO A 58 -7.94 -9.08 8.71
C PRO A 58 -7.49 -8.83 7.27
N GLU A 59 -7.81 -7.67 6.69
CA GLU A 59 -7.40 -7.28 5.35
C GLU A 59 -5.89 -7.02 5.30
N VAL A 60 -5.36 -6.34 6.32
CA VAL A 60 -3.93 -6.06 6.47
C VAL A 60 -3.14 -7.34 6.74
N LEU A 61 -3.67 -8.26 7.56
CA LEU A 61 -3.06 -9.57 7.77
C LEU A 61 -2.97 -10.38 6.48
N ARG A 62 -4.04 -10.42 5.69
CA ARG A 62 -4.05 -11.11 4.39
C ARG A 62 -3.03 -10.51 3.44
N MET A 63 -2.99 -9.18 3.33
CA MET A 63 -2.04 -8.52 2.43
C MET A 63 -0.58 -8.73 2.85
N LYS A 64 -0.30 -8.79 4.16
CA LYS A 64 1.03 -9.16 4.67
C LYS A 64 1.39 -10.61 4.34
N ASP A 65 0.45 -11.55 4.44
CA ASP A 65 0.66 -12.94 4.01
C ASP A 65 0.94 -13.02 2.50
N TRP A 66 0.16 -12.32 1.68
CA TRP A 66 0.34 -12.26 0.24
C TRP A 66 1.68 -11.68 -0.16
N TYR A 67 2.08 -10.57 0.47
CA TYR A 67 3.41 -9.99 0.29
C TYR A 67 4.53 -10.99 0.60
N THR A 68 4.43 -11.69 1.73
CA THR A 68 5.42 -12.69 2.17
C THR A 68 5.54 -13.84 1.17
N ARG A 69 4.42 -14.36 0.66
CA ARG A 69 4.39 -15.39 -0.38
C ARG A 69 5.02 -14.92 -1.69
N LEU A 70 4.70 -13.70 -2.12
CA LEU A 70 5.27 -13.11 -3.33
C LEU A 70 6.78 -12.89 -3.18
N LYS A 71 7.24 -12.41 -2.02
CA LYS A 71 8.67 -12.25 -1.72
C LYS A 71 9.42 -13.58 -1.83
N GLU A 72 8.85 -14.67 -1.32
CA GLU A 72 9.45 -16.01 -1.47
C GLU A 72 9.44 -16.49 -2.93
N LYS A 73 8.30 -16.32 -3.64
CA LYS A 73 8.16 -16.69 -5.06
C LYS A 73 9.21 -16.00 -5.93
N TYR A 74 9.48 -14.72 -5.68
CA TYR A 74 10.41 -13.90 -6.46
C TYR A 74 11.77 -13.72 -5.79
N LYS A 75 12.16 -14.54 -4.80
CA LYS A 75 13.40 -14.35 -4.00
C LYS A 75 14.70 -14.18 -4.80
N HIS A 76 14.74 -14.68 -6.03
CA HIS A 76 15.88 -14.59 -6.94
C HIS A 76 15.71 -13.53 -8.04
N ASP A 77 14.53 -12.92 -8.16
CA ASP A 77 14.22 -11.87 -9.14
C ASP A 77 14.20 -10.50 -8.45
N LYS A 78 15.33 -9.81 -8.52
CA LYS A 78 15.54 -8.52 -7.83
C LYS A 78 14.65 -7.40 -8.38
N VAL A 79 14.25 -7.49 -9.65
CA VAL A 79 13.38 -6.48 -10.26
C VAL A 79 11.97 -6.62 -9.70
N HIS A 80 11.44 -7.84 -9.68
CA HIS A 80 10.12 -8.11 -9.11
C HIS A 80 10.09 -7.85 -7.60
N LEU A 81 11.15 -8.20 -6.86
CA LEU A 81 11.22 -7.91 -5.42
C LEU A 81 11.20 -6.41 -5.12
N LEU A 82 11.89 -5.59 -5.92
CA LEU A 82 11.87 -4.14 -5.73
C LEU A 82 10.47 -3.59 -5.97
N GLN A 83 9.81 -4.02 -7.05
CA GLN A 83 8.43 -3.62 -7.34
C GLN A 83 7.46 -4.05 -6.23
N LEU A 84 7.60 -5.27 -5.70
CA LEU A 84 6.80 -5.75 -4.57
C LEU A 84 7.00 -4.89 -3.32
N ALA A 85 8.26 -4.52 -3.01
CA ALA A 85 8.55 -3.68 -1.86
C ALA A 85 7.99 -2.25 -2.02
N GLU A 86 8.00 -1.71 -3.24
CA GLU A 86 7.36 -0.43 -3.55
C GLU A 86 5.83 -0.50 -3.41
N ASP A 87 5.20 -1.56 -3.94
CA ASP A 87 3.77 -1.82 -3.79
C ASP A 87 3.38 -2.01 -2.31
N TRP A 88 4.19 -2.72 -1.52
CA TRP A 88 3.95 -2.90 -0.09
C TRP A 88 4.08 -1.59 0.71
N LYS A 89 5.09 -0.77 0.37
CA LYS A 89 5.24 0.57 0.93
C LYS A 89 4.06 1.47 0.56
N ASP A 90 3.58 1.43 -0.68
CA ASP A 90 2.41 2.20 -1.11
C ASP A 90 1.14 1.72 -0.41
N TYR A 91 0.95 0.41 -0.28
CA TYR A 91 -0.20 -0.17 0.42
C TYR A 91 -0.27 0.32 1.86
N THR A 92 0.82 0.12 2.62
CA THR A 92 0.89 0.50 4.04
C THR A 92 0.78 2.00 4.26
N TYR A 93 1.32 2.82 3.35
CA TYR A 93 1.19 4.28 3.39
C TYR A 93 -0.26 4.75 3.28
N ASN A 94 -1.07 4.10 2.44
CA ASN A 94 -2.45 4.50 2.17
C ASN A 94 -3.47 3.98 3.21
N LEU A 95 -3.09 3.05 4.10
CA LEU A 95 -3.99 2.44 5.09
C LEU A 95 -4.65 3.47 6.02
N SER A 96 -3.89 4.46 6.50
CA SER A 96 -4.41 5.50 7.39
C SER A 96 -5.48 6.38 6.75
N SER A 97 -5.40 6.55 5.42
CA SER A 97 -6.35 7.36 4.64
C SER A 97 -7.57 6.54 4.19
N LYS A 98 -7.46 5.20 4.17
CA LYS A 98 -8.56 4.27 3.83
C LYS A 98 -9.56 4.08 4.98
N ASN A 99 -9.22 4.39 6.22
CA ASN A 99 -10.09 4.08 7.37
C ASN A 99 -11.45 4.78 7.22
N ILE A 100 -12.50 3.99 6.98
CA ILE A 100 -13.86 4.40 6.59
C ILE A 100 -14.52 5.33 7.62
N ASN A 101 -14.06 5.33 8.86
CA ASN A 101 -14.48 6.31 9.87
C ASN A 101 -14.14 7.76 9.48
N ASN A 102 -13.14 8.00 8.63
CA ASN A 102 -12.91 9.31 8.01
C ASN A 102 -13.95 9.62 6.93
N TYR A 103 -14.34 8.64 6.10
CA TYR A 103 -15.32 8.86 5.03
C TYR A 103 -16.70 9.25 5.60
N LEU A 104 -17.17 8.53 6.61
CA LEU A 104 -18.48 8.79 7.23
C LEU A 104 -18.51 10.03 8.14
N SER A 105 -17.36 10.47 8.67
CA SER A 105 -17.29 11.70 9.48
C SER A 105 -17.17 12.96 8.62
N LEU A 106 -16.61 12.87 7.41
CA LEU A 106 -16.37 14.02 6.53
C LEU A 106 -17.56 14.40 5.64
N GLU A 107 -18.45 13.46 5.28
CA GLU A 107 -19.69 13.77 4.52
C GLU A 107 -20.66 14.70 5.28
N THR A 108 -20.43 15.00 6.57
CA THR A 108 -21.29 15.88 7.38
C THR A 108 -20.82 17.34 7.47
N GLN A 109 -19.68 17.71 6.88
CA GLN A 109 -19.18 19.09 6.92
C GLN A 109 -18.89 19.62 5.51
N ASP A 110 -19.76 20.51 5.05
CA ASP A 110 -19.80 21.12 3.71
C ASP A 110 -18.75 22.25 3.55
N ASN A 111 -17.47 21.91 3.76
CA ASN A 111 -16.33 22.84 3.66
C ASN A 111 -15.35 22.38 2.57
N GLU A 112 -14.62 23.33 1.97
CA GLU A 112 -13.60 23.07 0.92
C GLU A 112 -12.56 22.02 1.34
N ASP A 113 -12.15 22.03 2.62
CA ASP A 113 -11.26 21.04 3.22
C ASP A 113 -11.85 19.61 3.21
N SER A 114 -13.17 19.46 3.31
CA SER A 114 -13.86 18.16 3.24
C SER A 114 -13.79 17.56 1.82
N ASN A 115 -13.87 18.41 0.79
CA ASN A 115 -13.71 17.98 -0.60
C ASN A 115 -12.27 17.52 -0.90
N GLU A 116 -11.25 18.21 -0.37
CA GLU A 116 -9.85 17.78 -0.53
C GLU A 116 -9.58 16.46 0.23
N HIS A 117 -10.06 16.35 1.47
CA HIS A 117 -9.90 15.13 2.28
C HIS A 117 -10.61 13.92 1.67
N SER A 118 -11.82 14.09 1.15
CA SER A 118 -12.56 13.02 0.48
C SER A 118 -11.89 12.59 -0.84
N SER A 119 -11.37 13.54 -1.63
CA SER A 119 -10.58 13.21 -2.84
C SER A 119 -9.33 12.40 -2.50
N LYS A 120 -8.58 12.81 -1.47
CA LYS A 120 -7.37 12.09 -1.05
C LYS A 120 -7.70 10.69 -0.52
N ALA A 121 -8.77 10.54 0.25
CA ALA A 121 -9.23 9.24 0.74
C ALA A 121 -9.64 8.32 -0.42
N ARG A 122 -10.32 8.86 -1.44
CA ARG A 122 -10.67 8.14 -2.67
C ARG A 122 -9.44 7.68 -3.43
N ASP A 123 -8.45 8.54 -3.63
CA ASP A 123 -7.21 8.19 -4.32
C ASP A 123 -6.43 7.11 -3.57
N SER A 124 -6.36 7.21 -2.23
CA SER A 124 -5.77 6.17 -1.38
C SER A 124 -6.51 4.84 -1.50
N TYR A 125 -7.84 4.87 -1.56
CA TYR A 125 -8.66 3.66 -1.75
C TYR A 125 -8.37 2.99 -3.09
N LEU A 126 -8.40 3.77 -4.19
CA LEU A 126 -8.10 3.27 -5.53
C LEU A 126 -6.69 2.68 -5.59
N ARG A 127 -5.71 3.35 -4.98
CA ARG A 127 -4.33 2.87 -4.95
C ARG A 127 -4.20 1.53 -4.21
N ILE A 128 -4.92 1.36 -3.10
CA ILE A 128 -4.95 0.09 -2.37
C ILE A 128 -5.60 -1.00 -3.23
N GLU A 129 -6.74 -0.73 -3.87
CA GLU A 129 -7.40 -1.73 -4.72
C GLU A 129 -6.52 -2.18 -5.89
N GLU A 130 -5.80 -1.25 -6.51
CA GLU A 130 -4.84 -1.55 -7.57
C GLU A 130 -3.74 -2.50 -7.08
N ILE A 131 -3.20 -2.27 -5.88
CA ILE A 131 -2.15 -3.11 -5.29
C ILE A 131 -2.69 -4.50 -4.93
N GLU A 132 -3.87 -4.57 -4.31
CA GLU A 132 -4.54 -5.84 -4.01
C GLU A 132 -4.77 -6.66 -5.29
N ASN A 133 -5.23 -6.03 -6.36
CA ASN A 133 -5.41 -6.68 -7.66
C ASN A 133 -4.07 -7.19 -8.21
N ARG A 134 -3.01 -6.37 -8.17
CA ARG A 134 -1.67 -6.79 -8.62
C ARG A 134 -1.16 -7.99 -7.83
N PHE A 135 -1.30 -7.99 -6.50
CA PHE A 135 -0.86 -9.12 -5.66
C PHE A 135 -1.67 -10.38 -5.97
N ALA A 136 -2.99 -10.26 -6.09
CA ALA A 136 -3.86 -11.39 -6.45
C ALA A 136 -3.49 -11.96 -7.82
N ASP A 137 -3.27 -11.11 -8.83
CA ASP A 137 -2.90 -11.52 -10.18
C ASP A 137 -1.53 -12.21 -10.21
N MET A 138 -0.56 -11.72 -9.44
CA MET A 138 0.76 -12.35 -9.32
C MET A 138 0.73 -13.68 -8.56
N LEU A 139 -0.20 -13.87 -7.62
CA LEU A 139 -0.36 -15.12 -6.87
C LEU A 139 -1.20 -16.17 -7.63
N GLY A 140 -2.16 -15.72 -8.44
CA GLY A 140 -2.93 -16.55 -9.35
C GLY A 140 -4.45 -16.51 -9.12
N SER A 141 -5.19 -17.21 -9.97
CA SER A 141 -6.67 -17.12 -10.06
C SER A 141 -7.43 -17.48 -8.79
N GLN A 142 -6.86 -18.31 -7.91
CA GLN A 142 -7.46 -18.59 -6.60
C GLN A 142 -7.54 -17.31 -5.75
N PHE A 143 -6.44 -16.57 -5.64
CA PHE A 143 -6.34 -15.36 -4.83
C PHE A 143 -7.21 -14.23 -5.39
N ARG A 144 -7.35 -14.17 -6.72
CA ARG A 144 -8.30 -13.26 -7.37
C ARG A 144 -9.75 -13.53 -6.94
N ARG A 145 -10.15 -14.81 -6.90
CA ARG A 145 -11.49 -15.19 -6.43
C ARG A 145 -11.71 -14.90 -4.96
N GLU A 146 -10.67 -15.09 -4.12
CA GLU A 146 -10.72 -14.74 -2.69
C GLU A 146 -10.94 -13.22 -2.51
N LEU A 147 -10.23 -12.39 -3.28
CA LEU A 147 -10.40 -10.92 -3.26
C LEU A 147 -11.81 -10.50 -3.69
N ASP A 148 -12.29 -11.05 -4.80
CA ASP A 148 -13.62 -10.72 -5.33
C ASP A 148 -14.74 -11.13 -4.37
N ALA A 149 -14.60 -12.29 -3.71
CA ALA A 149 -15.56 -12.77 -2.72
C ALA A 149 -15.62 -11.86 -1.49
N GLU A 150 -14.49 -11.37 -1.01
CA GLU A 150 -14.46 -10.44 0.12
C GLU A 150 -15.06 -9.07 -0.25
N ARG A 151 -14.72 -8.51 -1.42
CA ARG A 151 -15.31 -7.25 -1.89
C ARG A 151 -16.82 -7.36 -2.01
N LYS A 152 -17.31 -8.49 -2.53
CA LYS A 152 -18.75 -8.79 -2.58
C LYS A 152 -19.38 -8.78 -1.19
N LYS A 153 -18.76 -9.46 -0.21
CA LYS A 153 -19.25 -9.48 1.18
C LYS A 153 -19.27 -8.08 1.79
N LYS A 154 -18.23 -7.26 1.59
CA LYS A 154 -18.16 -5.88 2.08
C LYS A 154 -19.29 -5.03 1.49
N LYS A 155 -19.56 -5.18 0.19
CA LYS A 155 -20.66 -4.49 -0.49
C LYS A 155 -22.02 -4.91 0.06
N GLU A 156 -22.26 -6.19 0.24
CA GLU A 156 -23.51 -6.71 0.84
C GLU A 156 -23.74 -6.20 2.26
N VAL A 157 -22.69 -6.14 3.09
CA VAL A 157 -22.77 -5.59 4.46
C VAL A 157 -23.07 -4.09 4.44
N ALA A 158 -22.42 -3.33 3.56
CA ALA A 158 -22.69 -1.89 3.42
C ALA A 158 -24.14 -1.65 2.96
N GLU A 159 -24.61 -2.38 1.96
CA GLU A 159 -26.00 -2.30 1.48
C GLU A 159 -27.01 -2.70 2.56
N ALA A 160 -26.73 -3.72 3.38
CA ALA A 160 -27.59 -4.11 4.49
C ALA A 160 -27.65 -3.03 5.58
N PHE A 161 -26.53 -2.38 5.90
CA PHE A 161 -26.47 -1.29 6.88
C PHE A 161 -27.38 -0.11 6.47
N TRP A 162 -27.30 0.32 5.21
CA TRP A 162 -28.12 1.44 4.69
C TRP A 162 -29.62 1.11 4.57
N ASN A 163 -29.96 -0.17 4.42
CA ASN A 163 -31.35 -0.63 4.27
C ASN A 163 -32.00 -1.12 5.57
N THR A 164 -31.29 -1.08 6.71
CA THR A 164 -31.86 -1.43 8.01
C THR A 164 -32.65 -0.22 8.52
N PRO A 165 -33.98 -0.32 8.75
CA PRO A 165 -34.75 0.77 9.33
C PRO A 165 -34.15 1.14 10.69
N LEU A 166 -33.91 2.43 10.93
CA LEU A 166 -33.58 2.90 12.27
C LEU A 166 -34.80 2.59 13.15
N GLU A 167 -34.67 1.62 14.06
CA GLU A 167 -35.69 1.35 15.07
C GLU A 167 -35.91 2.63 15.88
N SER A 168 -37.12 3.18 15.77
CA SER A 168 -37.59 4.39 16.46
C SER A 168 -37.94 4.14 17.91
#